data_AF-A0A1I9GBK3-F1
#
_entry.id   AF-A0A1I9GBK3-F1
#
_cell.length_a   1.000
_cell.length_b   1.000
_cell.length_c   1.000
_cell.angle_alpha   90.00
_cell.angle_beta   90.00
_cell.angle_gamma   90.00
#
_symmetry.space_group_name_H-M   'P 1'
#
loop_
_entity.id
_entity.type
_entity.pdbx_description
1 polymer ?
#
loop_
_entity_poly.entity_id
_entity_poly.type
_entity_poly.pdbx_seq_one_letter_code
_entity_poly.pdbx_strand_id
1 'polypeptide(L)'
;KPSDTFLQHILVKTLLKVATKYRTGFMSTIFSNNFPNTLLRLALTGDPVVRLDTQCIFHTLLDRHDNLSVLRHLPYVNDVTDLQLTFEKCSRSDEMIMRNYAPHLLNALHKCVWMVPEDETQREHMDAILCTMALLCIEVGFDEMLIQLFRLSFALQS
;
A
#
# COMPACT_ATOMS: atom_id res chain seq x y z
N LYS A 1 11.11 -1.21 -23.92
CA LYS A 1 12.15 -2.13 -24.45
C LYS A 1 12.37 -3.24 -23.42
N PRO A 2 12.65 -4.49 -23.81
CA PRO A 2 12.79 -5.62 -22.88
C PRO A 2 13.85 -5.41 -21.78
N SER A 3 14.89 -4.61 -22.08
CA SER A 3 15.93 -4.19 -21.14
C SER A 3 15.38 -3.43 -19.93
N ASP A 4 14.37 -2.58 -20.14
CA ASP A 4 13.88 -1.66 -19.11
C ASP A 4 12.98 -2.40 -18.12
N THR A 5 12.16 -3.34 -18.63
CA THR A 5 11.33 -4.22 -17.81
C THR A 5 12.19 -5.12 -16.91
N PHE A 6 13.26 -5.69 -17.47
CA PHE A 6 14.20 -6.50 -16.70
C PHE A 6 14.89 -5.71 -15.58
N LEU A 7 15.32 -4.47 -15.87
CA LEU A 7 15.90 -3.58 -14.86
C LEU A 7 14.88 -3.19 -13.78
N GLN A 8 13.63 -2.93 -14.15
CA GLN A 8 12.56 -2.68 -13.19
C GLN A 8 12.33 -3.87 -12.26
N HIS A 9 12.29 -5.10 -12.79
CA HIS A 9 12.20 -6.32 -11.98
C HIS A 9 13.33 -6.44 -10.97
N ILE A 10 14.58 -6.28 -11.40
CA ILE A 10 15.75 -6.37 -10.51
C ILE A 10 15.67 -5.29 -9.43
N LEU A 11 15.37 -4.05 -9.83
CA LEU A 11 15.29 -2.92 -8.92
C LEU A 11 14.22 -3.16 -7.86
N VAL A 12 13.01 -3.52 -8.27
CA VAL A 12 11.89 -3.70 -7.34
C VAL A 12 12.10 -4.92 -6.43
N LYS A 13 12.60 -6.05 -6.95
CA LYS A 13 12.94 -7.20 -6.10
C LYS A 13 14.05 -6.88 -5.09
N THR A 14 15.05 -6.10 -5.51
CA THR A 14 16.12 -5.66 -4.61
C THR A 14 15.57 -4.74 -3.52
N LEU A 15 14.74 -3.77 -3.91
CA LEU A 15 14.07 -2.86 -2.97
C LEU A 15 13.16 -3.62 -2.01
N LEU A 16 12.37 -4.57 -2.49
CA LEU A 16 11.50 -5.41 -1.66
C LEU A 16 12.31 -6.21 -0.63
N LYS A 17 13.43 -6.81 -1.04
CA LYS A 17 14.33 -7.54 -0.12
C LYS A 17 14.94 -6.65 0.96
N VAL A 18 15.16 -5.37 0.66
CA VAL A 18 15.63 -4.39 1.65
C VAL A 18 14.46 -3.91 2.53
N ALA A 19 13.31 -3.61 1.92
CA ALA A 19 12.12 -3.12 2.60
C ALA A 19 11.63 -4.12 3.65
N THR A 20 11.53 -5.41 3.31
CA THR A 20 11.10 -6.50 4.22
C THR A 20 11.91 -6.64 5.50
N LYS A 21 13.11 -6.03 5.57
CA LYS A 21 13.95 -6.00 6.79
C LYS A 21 13.81 -4.71 7.60
N TYR A 22 13.13 -3.72 7.05
CA TYR A 22 12.93 -2.42 7.68
C TYR A 22 11.69 -2.46 8.56
N ARG A 23 11.81 -1.92 9.78
CA ARG A 23 10.67 -1.69 10.67
C ARG A 23 10.36 -0.20 10.67
N THR A 24 9.14 0.13 10.26
CA THR A 24 8.71 1.53 10.18
C THR A 24 8.50 2.11 11.57
N GLY A 25 9.38 3.01 11.98
CA GLY A 25 9.19 3.83 13.18
C GLY A 25 8.31 5.05 12.88
N PHE A 26 8.77 5.91 11.96
CA PHE A 26 8.06 7.12 11.56
C PHE A 26 7.95 7.20 10.04
N MET A 27 6.72 7.25 9.53
CA MET A 27 6.45 7.36 8.09
C MET A 27 7.08 8.63 7.48
N SER A 28 7.11 9.72 8.24
CA SER A 28 7.71 10.99 7.86
C SER A 28 9.17 10.89 7.41
N THR A 29 9.93 9.91 7.90
CA THR A 29 11.34 9.69 7.48
C THR A 29 11.47 9.09 6.08
N ILE A 30 10.44 8.39 5.63
CA ILE A 30 10.40 7.66 4.36
C ILE A 30 9.64 8.49 3.31
N PHE A 31 8.51 9.04 3.73
CA PHE A 31 7.54 9.72 2.88
C PHE A 31 7.86 11.20 2.60
N SER A 32 8.93 11.74 3.19
CA SER A 32 9.42 13.11 2.95
C SER A 32 10.31 13.26 1.70
N ASN A 33 10.83 12.15 1.16
CA ASN A 33 11.83 12.16 0.08
C ASN A 33 11.21 11.93 -1.30
N ASN A 34 12.03 11.83 -2.34
CA ASN A 34 11.59 11.49 -3.70
C ASN A 34 11.22 10.00 -3.88
N PHE A 35 11.58 9.15 -2.92
CA PHE A 35 11.37 7.71 -3.00
C PHE A 35 9.90 7.28 -3.15
N PRO A 36 8.93 7.82 -2.38
CA PRO A 36 7.50 7.49 -2.54
C PRO A 36 6.95 7.82 -3.92
N ASN A 37 7.43 8.90 -4.55
CA ASN A 37 7.05 9.24 -5.92
C ASN A 37 7.54 8.19 -6.92
N THR A 38 8.72 7.61 -6.68
CA THR A 38 9.21 6.48 -7.47
C THR A 38 8.34 5.24 -7.28
N LEU A 39 7.93 4.93 -6.04
CA LEU A 39 7.02 3.82 -5.78
C LEU A 39 5.66 4.01 -6.46
N LEU A 40 5.09 5.23 -6.46
CA LEU A 40 3.85 5.51 -7.18
C LEU A 40 3.97 5.24 -8.68
N ARG A 41 5.11 5.59 -9.30
CA ARG A 41 5.35 5.30 -10.71
C ARG A 41 5.47 3.80 -10.96
N LEU A 42 6.16 3.07 -10.10
CA LEU A 42 6.33 1.61 -10.20
C LEU A 42 4.99 0.87 -10.04
N ALA A 43 4.14 1.32 -9.11
CA ALA A 43 2.82 0.77 -8.86
C ALA A 43 1.86 0.89 -10.06
N LEU A 44 2.16 1.80 -11.02
CA LEU A 44 1.36 2.04 -12.22
C LEU A 44 2.07 1.61 -13.51
N THR A 45 3.11 0.79 -13.40
CA THR A 45 3.79 0.22 -14.59
C THR A 45 2.92 -0.83 -15.28
N GLY A 46 3.18 -1.09 -16.57
CA GLY A 46 2.44 -2.10 -17.32
C GLY A 46 2.69 -3.53 -16.87
N ASP A 47 3.80 -3.80 -16.17
CA ASP A 47 4.16 -5.13 -15.71
C ASP A 47 3.47 -5.49 -14.38
N PRO A 48 2.60 -6.51 -14.34
CA PRO A 48 1.88 -6.89 -13.13
C PRO A 48 2.80 -7.28 -11.97
N VAL A 49 3.88 -8.01 -12.23
CA VAL A 49 4.80 -8.46 -11.17
C VAL A 49 5.45 -7.26 -10.48
N VAL A 50 5.86 -6.26 -11.26
CA VAL A 50 6.41 -5.00 -10.73
C VAL A 50 5.38 -4.26 -9.87
N ARG A 51 4.11 -4.20 -10.33
CA ARG A 51 3.04 -3.56 -9.55
C ARG A 51 2.81 -4.28 -8.22
N LEU A 52 2.74 -5.61 -8.24
CA LEU A 52 2.50 -6.43 -7.04
C LEU A 52 3.65 -6.31 -6.03
N ASP A 53 4.90 -6.46 -6.47
CA ASP A 53 6.06 -6.30 -5.61
C ASP A 53 6.10 -4.88 -5.01
N THR A 54 5.68 -3.87 -5.78
CA THR A 54 5.57 -2.49 -5.29
C THR A 54 4.50 -2.32 -4.21
N GLN A 55 3.35 -3.00 -4.34
CA GLN A 55 2.34 -3.03 -3.25
C GLN A 55 2.92 -3.67 -1.98
N CYS A 56 3.69 -4.76 -2.11
CA CYS A 56 4.34 -5.40 -0.97
C CYS A 56 5.39 -4.51 -0.30
N ILE A 57 6.09 -3.65 -1.08
CA ILE A 57 6.94 -2.60 -0.53
C ILE A 57 6.09 -1.62 0.29
N PHE A 58 4.97 -1.12 -0.25
CA PHE A 58 4.07 -0.23 0.49
C PHE A 58 3.59 -0.87 1.79
N HIS A 59 3.23 -2.15 1.77
CA HIS A 59 2.82 -2.86 2.99
C HIS A 59 3.87 -2.75 4.09
N THR A 60 5.13 -3.00 3.74
CA THR A 60 6.22 -2.94 4.73
C THR A 60 6.47 -1.52 5.24
N LEU A 61 6.37 -0.52 4.36
CA LEU A 61 6.60 0.88 4.73
C LEU A 61 5.44 1.49 5.52
N LEU A 62 4.24 0.91 5.42
CA LEU A 62 3.05 1.37 6.13
C LEU A 62 2.86 0.63 7.46
N ASP A 63 3.21 -0.66 7.53
CA ASP A 63 3.00 -1.49 8.71
C ASP A 63 4.02 -1.15 9.83
N ARG A 64 3.58 -0.39 10.83
CA ARG A 64 4.42 -0.01 11.97
C ARG A 64 4.32 -1.03 13.10
N HIS A 65 3.16 -1.68 13.21
CA HIS A 65 2.80 -2.53 14.33
C HIS A 65 2.67 -4.02 14.00
N ASP A 66 3.19 -4.46 12.86
CA ASP A 66 3.29 -5.88 12.47
C ASP A 66 1.92 -6.55 12.23
N ASN A 67 0.97 -5.79 11.66
CA ASN A 67 -0.36 -6.27 11.30
C ASN A 67 -0.42 -6.95 9.93
N LEU A 68 0.65 -6.88 9.12
CA LEU A 68 0.65 -7.37 7.74
C LEU A 68 0.26 -8.84 7.63
N SER A 69 0.70 -9.68 8.56
CA SER A 69 0.37 -11.11 8.57
C SER A 69 -1.13 -11.38 8.64
N VAL A 70 -1.88 -10.51 9.31
CA VAL A 70 -3.35 -10.58 9.43
C VAL A 70 -4.04 -9.92 8.24
N LEU A 71 -3.53 -8.78 7.76
CA LEU A 71 -4.18 -7.97 6.74
C LEU A 71 -3.95 -8.43 5.30
N ARG A 72 -2.90 -9.23 5.04
CA ARG A 72 -2.53 -9.67 3.67
C ARG A 72 -3.62 -10.47 2.98
N HIS A 73 -4.36 -11.30 3.73
CA HIS A 73 -5.47 -12.11 3.22
C HIS A 73 -6.66 -11.99 4.17
N LEU A 74 -7.17 -10.76 4.30
CA LEU A 74 -8.24 -10.48 5.23
C LEU A 74 -9.52 -11.22 4.82
N PRO A 75 -10.03 -12.17 5.64
CA PRO A 75 -11.31 -12.80 5.36
C PRO A 75 -12.45 -11.81 5.60
N TYR A 76 -13.66 -12.18 5.21
CA TYR A 76 -14.84 -11.48 5.72
C TYR A 76 -14.94 -11.71 7.23
N VAL A 77 -14.99 -10.63 8.01
CA VAL A 77 -15.04 -10.67 9.47
C VAL A 77 -16.34 -10.02 9.94
N ASN A 78 -17.04 -10.67 10.86
CA ASN A 78 -18.26 -10.12 11.46
C ASN A 78 -17.95 -9.04 12.51
N ASP A 79 -16.91 -9.26 13.31
CA ASP A 79 -16.42 -8.32 14.31
C ASP A 79 -14.93 -8.04 14.12
N VAL A 80 -14.59 -6.78 13.83
CA VAL A 80 -13.20 -6.35 13.57
C VAL A 80 -12.30 -6.57 14.80
N THR A 81 -12.87 -6.63 16.02
CA THR A 81 -12.11 -6.89 17.23
C THR A 81 -11.51 -8.30 17.28
N ASP A 82 -12.08 -9.25 16.55
CA ASP A 82 -11.55 -10.62 16.43
C ASP A 82 -10.19 -10.68 15.73
N LEU A 83 -9.84 -9.65 14.95
CA LEU A 83 -8.56 -9.58 14.23
C LEU A 83 -7.37 -9.27 15.13
N GLN A 84 -7.59 -8.85 16.38
CA GLN A 84 -6.55 -8.54 17.36
C GLN A 84 -5.44 -7.60 16.82
N LEU A 85 -5.85 -6.61 16.02
CA LEU A 85 -4.92 -5.66 15.41
C LEU A 85 -4.31 -4.74 16.48
N THR A 86 -3.02 -4.45 16.31
CA THR A 86 -2.32 -3.48 17.15
C THR A 86 -2.21 -2.18 16.39
N PHE A 87 -2.72 -1.08 16.93
CA PHE A 87 -2.54 0.23 16.30
C PHE A 87 -2.45 1.33 17.34
N GLU A 88 -1.62 2.32 17.03
CA GLU A 88 -1.44 3.53 17.82
C GLU A 88 -1.76 4.75 16.98
N LYS A 89 -2.22 5.81 17.66
CA LYS A 89 -2.52 7.09 17.02
C LYS A 89 -1.30 7.56 16.20
N CYS A 90 -1.54 7.85 14.93
CA CYS A 90 -0.52 8.38 14.03
C CYS A 90 0.07 9.69 14.59
N SER A 91 1.40 9.84 14.49
CA SER A 91 2.08 11.03 14.99
C SER A 91 1.70 12.27 14.15
N ARG A 92 1.72 13.46 14.74
CA ARG A 92 1.38 14.70 14.00
C ARG A 92 2.29 14.94 12.79
N SER A 93 3.56 14.54 12.88
CA SER A 93 4.53 14.66 11.79
C SER A 93 4.18 13.71 10.64
N ASP A 94 3.90 12.45 10.97
CA ASP A 94 3.49 11.45 9.99
C ASP A 94 2.14 11.83 9.35
N GLU A 95 1.18 12.30 10.15
CA GLU A 95 -0.11 12.80 9.67
C GLU A 95 0.07 13.92 8.64
N MET A 96 0.91 14.92 8.92
CA MET A 96 1.15 16.04 8.02
C MET A 96 1.77 15.61 6.69
N ILE A 97 2.74 14.69 6.72
CA ILE A 97 3.35 14.16 5.49
C ILE A 97 2.36 13.27 4.73
N MET A 98 1.60 12.44 5.43
CA MET A 98 0.60 11.58 4.81
C MET A 98 -0.57 12.38 4.22
N ARG A 99 -0.96 13.53 4.79
CA ARG A 99 -1.94 14.43 4.16
C ARG A 99 -1.48 14.92 2.78
N ASN A 100 -0.19 15.20 2.61
CA ASN A 100 0.36 15.60 1.32
C ASN A 100 0.48 14.43 0.34
N TYR A 101 0.82 13.23 0.85
CA TYR A 101 1.09 12.07 0.01
C TYR A 101 -0.18 11.26 -0.36
N ALA A 102 -1.16 11.19 0.55
CA ALA A 102 -2.34 10.34 0.42
C ALA A 102 -3.16 10.58 -0.86
N PRO A 103 -3.40 11.82 -1.33
CA PRO A 103 -4.15 12.03 -2.57
C PRO A 103 -3.51 11.33 -3.78
N HIS A 104 -2.17 11.30 -3.84
CA HIS A 104 -1.44 10.62 -4.90
C HIS A 104 -1.51 9.10 -4.76
N LEU A 105 -1.35 8.59 -3.54
CA LEU A 105 -1.44 7.15 -3.26
C LEU A 105 -2.85 6.60 -3.53
N LEU A 106 -3.89 7.30 -3.08
CA LEU A 106 -5.28 6.88 -3.27
C LEU A 106 -5.68 6.89 -4.76
N ASN A 107 -5.24 7.89 -5.52
CA ASN A 107 -5.41 7.90 -6.97
C ASN A 107 -4.64 6.76 -7.66
N ALA A 108 -3.44 6.43 -7.18
CA ALA A 108 -2.71 5.28 -7.67
C ALA A 108 -3.44 3.96 -7.35
N LEU A 109 -3.94 3.77 -6.13
CA LEU A 109 -4.73 2.60 -5.73
C LEU A 109 -5.99 2.44 -6.58
N HIS A 110 -6.71 3.53 -6.84
CA HIS A 110 -7.85 3.53 -7.75
C HIS A 110 -7.46 2.97 -9.13
N LYS A 111 -6.37 3.47 -9.72
CA LYS A 111 -5.88 2.99 -11.01
C LYS A 111 -5.37 1.55 -10.97
N CYS A 112 -4.73 1.14 -9.87
CA CYS A 112 -4.24 -0.23 -9.70
C CYS A 112 -5.36 -1.26 -9.86
N VAL A 113 -6.57 -0.98 -9.34
CA VAL A 113 -7.73 -1.88 -9.48
C VAL A 113 -8.08 -2.12 -10.95
N TRP A 114 -8.11 -1.06 -11.75
CA TRP A 114 -8.36 -1.16 -13.20
C TRP A 114 -7.22 -1.82 -13.99
N MET A 115 -6.06 -1.99 -13.37
CA MET A 115 -4.89 -2.65 -13.95
C MET A 115 -4.69 -4.07 -13.42
N VAL A 116 -5.62 -4.61 -12.62
CA VAL A 116 -5.52 -5.98 -12.14
C VAL A 116 -5.65 -6.95 -13.32
N PRO A 117 -4.73 -7.93 -13.48
CA PRO A 117 -4.86 -8.94 -14.53
C PRO A 117 -6.11 -9.80 -14.35
N GLU A 118 -6.78 -10.13 -15.45
CA GLU A 118 -7.89 -11.10 -15.49
C GLU A 118 -7.36 -12.53 -15.69
N ASP A 119 -6.46 -12.96 -14.80
CA ASP A 119 -5.84 -14.28 -14.81
C ASP A 119 -5.80 -14.90 -13.41
N GLU A 120 -5.07 -16.02 -13.23
CA GLU A 120 -4.96 -16.71 -11.94
C GLU A 120 -4.36 -15.86 -10.80
N THR A 121 -3.65 -14.78 -11.13
CA THR A 121 -3.03 -13.85 -10.17
C THR A 121 -3.99 -12.72 -9.73
N GLN A 122 -5.18 -12.60 -10.34
CA GLN A 122 -6.16 -11.55 -10.06
C GLN A 122 -6.40 -11.37 -8.55
N ARG A 123 -6.60 -12.48 -7.84
CA ARG A 123 -6.88 -12.46 -6.40
C ARG A 123 -5.73 -11.89 -5.58
N GLU A 124 -4.50 -12.29 -5.89
CA GLU A 124 -3.30 -11.82 -5.20
C GLU A 124 -3.12 -10.31 -5.34
N HIS A 125 -3.37 -9.80 -6.54
CA HIS A 125 -3.36 -8.37 -6.83
C HIS A 125 -4.43 -7.60 -6.07
N MET A 126 -5.66 -8.11 -6.03
CA MET A 126 -6.76 -7.49 -5.27
C MET A 126 -6.47 -7.50 -3.78
N ASP A 127 -6.02 -8.63 -3.22
CA ASP A 127 -5.62 -8.77 -1.82
C ASP A 127 -4.52 -7.76 -1.46
N ALA A 128 -3.53 -7.57 -2.34
CA ALA A 128 -2.47 -6.59 -2.11
C ALA A 128 -2.98 -5.14 -2.08
N ILE A 129 -3.93 -4.77 -2.95
CA ILE A 129 -4.54 -3.42 -2.94
C ILE A 129 -5.37 -3.22 -1.67
N LEU A 130 -6.20 -4.20 -1.30
CA LEU A 130 -7.02 -4.17 -0.09
C LEU A 130 -6.16 -4.10 1.18
N CYS A 131 -5.05 -4.84 1.23
CA CYS A 131 -4.09 -4.78 2.33
C CYS A 131 -3.47 -3.38 2.46
N THR A 132 -3.12 -2.72 1.34
CA THR A 132 -2.64 -1.32 1.39
C THR A 132 -3.71 -0.38 1.94
N MET A 133 -4.97 -0.52 1.52
CA MET A 133 -6.08 0.27 2.05
C MET A 133 -6.32 0.02 3.55
N ALA A 134 -6.26 -1.24 3.99
CA ALA A 134 -6.40 -1.62 5.39
C ALA A 134 -5.27 -1.03 6.24
N LEU A 135 -4.02 -1.11 5.79
CA LEU A 135 -2.88 -0.49 6.47
C LEU A 135 -3.04 1.03 6.56
N LEU A 136 -3.49 1.72 5.50
CA LEU A 136 -3.79 3.15 5.59
C LEU A 136 -4.88 3.43 6.64
N CYS A 137 -5.90 2.58 6.74
CA CYS A 137 -6.97 2.70 7.73
C CYS A 137 -6.45 2.61 9.17
N ILE A 138 -5.60 1.62 9.47
CA ILE A 138 -5.17 1.34 10.85
C ILE A 138 -3.90 2.07 11.26
N GLU A 139 -2.97 2.31 10.33
CA GLU A 139 -1.66 2.90 10.62
C GLU A 139 -1.64 4.42 10.46
N VAL A 140 -2.43 4.96 9.52
CA VAL A 140 -2.51 6.39 9.25
C VAL A 140 -3.74 7.01 9.90
N GLY A 141 -4.92 6.43 9.68
CA GLY A 141 -6.09 6.49 10.56
C GLY A 141 -6.65 7.86 11.00
N PHE A 142 -6.22 8.98 10.43
CA PHE A 142 -6.81 10.29 10.73
C PHE A 142 -8.12 10.49 9.97
N ASP A 143 -9.05 11.28 10.52
CA ASP A 143 -10.44 11.41 10.03
C ASP A 143 -10.54 11.65 8.51
N GLU A 144 -9.75 12.60 7.98
CA GLU A 144 -9.73 12.88 6.55
C GLU A 144 -9.27 11.66 5.74
N MET A 145 -8.26 10.92 6.21
CA MET A 145 -7.80 9.70 5.55
C MET A 145 -8.94 8.68 5.46
N LEU A 146 -9.64 8.44 6.57
CA LEU A 146 -10.75 7.48 6.63
C LEU A 146 -11.87 7.88 5.66
N ILE A 147 -12.24 9.17 5.62
CA ILE A 147 -13.22 9.69 4.67
C ILE A 147 -12.80 9.43 3.22
N GLN A 148 -11.52 9.63 2.90
CA GLN A 148 -11.01 9.40 1.54
C GLN A 148 -10.98 7.90 1.19
N LEU A 149 -10.69 6.99 2.14
CA LEU A 149 -10.81 5.56 1.91
C LEU A 149 -12.26 5.12 1.69
N PHE A 150 -13.22 5.69 2.41
CA PHE A 150 -14.64 5.42 2.15
C PHE A 150 -15.03 5.86 0.73
N ARG A 151 -14.61 7.07 0.32
CA ARG A 151 -14.84 7.56 -1.05
C ARG A 151 -14.21 6.67 -2.10
N LEU A 152 -12.96 6.24 -1.88
CA LEU A 152 -12.28 5.31 -2.77
C LEU A 152 -13.06 3.99 -2.87
N SER A 153 -13.48 3.44 -1.73
CA SER A 153 -14.25 2.18 -1.69
C SER A 153 -15.56 2.28 -2.48
N PHE A 154 -16.28 3.40 -2.37
CA PHE A 154 -17.48 3.64 -3.18
C PHE A 154 -17.17 3.83 -4.67
N ALA A 155 -16.10 4.55 -5.01
CA ALA A 155 -15.69 4.73 -6.40
C ALA A 155 -15.26 3.42 -7.08
N LEU A 156 -14.80 2.43 -6.31
CA LEU A 156 -14.45 1.10 -6.83
C LEU A 156 -15.68 0.20 -7.03
N GLN A 157 -16.85 0.57 -6.51
CA GLN A 157 -18.11 -0.17 -6.67
C GLN A 157 -18.96 0.32 -7.85
N SER A 158 -18.63 1.48 -8.42
CA SER A 158 -19.33 2.12 -9.54
C SER A 158 -18.76 1.72 -10.89
#